data_AF-A0A060C248-F1
#
_entry.id   AF-A0A060C248-F1
#
_cell.length_a   1.000
_cell.length_b   1.000
_cell.length_c   1.000
_cell.angle_alpha   90.00
_cell.angle_beta   90.00
_cell.angle_gamma   90.00
#
_symmetry.space_group_name_H-M   'P 1'
#
loop_
_entity.id
_entity.type
_entity.pdbx_description
1 polymer ?
#
loop_
_entity_poly.entity_id
_entity_poly.type
_entity_poly.pdbx_seq_one_letter_code
_entity_poly.pdbx_strand_id
1 'polypeptide(L)'
;DSPVMRAHQKFANGDGNDRLLFYIRKYYGEPKDFAAFVYLSQVMQTEGIELAAEHLRASRPQAMGSLYWQLNDVWPGASWSSIDYFGRWKALQYHAKRFYAPLRVVPIRRGGRTGVFLVSDRTTPLD
;
A
#
# COMPACT_ATOMS: atom_id res chain seq x y z
N ASP A 1 -1.46 -9.46 -22.04
CA ASP A 1 -1.64 -8.01 -22.19
C ASP A 1 -2.80 -7.77 -23.14
N SER A 2 -3.76 -6.92 -22.78
CA SER A 2 -4.91 -6.61 -23.65
C SER A 2 -4.94 -5.12 -23.97
N PRO A 3 -5.35 -4.72 -25.19
CA PRO A 3 -5.41 -3.30 -25.56
C PRO A 3 -6.26 -2.46 -24.58
N VAL A 4 -7.34 -3.04 -24.06
CA VAL A 4 -8.22 -2.39 -23.08
C VAL A 4 -7.52 -2.17 -21.74
N MET A 5 -6.79 -3.16 -21.22
CA MET A 5 -6.06 -2.99 -19.96
C MET A 5 -4.91 -2.00 -20.11
N ARG A 6 -4.20 -2.02 -21.24
CA ARG A 6 -3.15 -1.04 -21.54
C ARG A 6 -3.72 0.38 -21.66
N ALA A 7 -4.89 0.56 -22.25
CA ALA A 7 -5.56 1.86 -22.32
C ALA A 7 -5.90 2.43 -20.94
N HIS A 8 -6.15 1.58 -19.94
CA HIS A 8 -6.44 1.98 -18.55
C HIS A 8 -5.21 1.95 -17.62
N GLN A 9 -4.01 1.72 -18.18
CA GLN A 9 -2.72 1.87 -17.52
C GLN A 9 -2.06 3.15 -18.04
N LYS A 10 -1.77 4.12 -17.17
CA LYS A 10 -1.19 5.42 -17.59
C LYS A 10 0.22 5.67 -17.08
N PHE A 11 0.72 4.83 -16.18
CA PHE A 11 2.12 4.92 -15.77
C PHE A 11 3.04 4.57 -16.96
N ALA A 12 4.14 5.31 -17.08
CA ALA A 12 5.16 5.12 -18.12
C ALA A 12 4.58 5.03 -19.54
N ASN A 13 3.70 5.96 -19.92
CA ASN A 13 3.09 6.03 -21.26
C ASN A 13 2.35 4.75 -21.69
N GLY A 14 1.81 3.99 -20.73
CA GLY A 14 1.07 2.74 -21.00
C GLY A 14 1.85 1.47 -20.69
N ASP A 15 3.15 1.57 -20.40
CA ASP A 15 4.02 0.41 -20.13
C ASP A 15 4.09 0.08 -18.62
N GLY A 16 3.19 0.65 -17.83
CA GLY A 16 3.22 0.49 -16.37
C GLY A 16 2.91 -0.91 -15.84
N ASN A 17 2.34 -1.80 -16.66
CA ASN A 17 2.07 -3.18 -16.26
C ASN A 17 3.36 -3.97 -15.99
N ASP A 18 4.45 -3.68 -16.69
CA ASP A 18 5.74 -4.33 -16.45
C ASP A 18 6.30 -3.94 -15.08
N ARG A 19 6.15 -2.67 -14.69
CA ARG A 19 6.55 -2.21 -13.35
C ARG A 19 5.70 -2.84 -12.26
N LEU A 20 4.39 -2.96 -12.49
CA LEU A 20 3.48 -3.60 -11.55
C LEU A 20 3.82 -5.09 -11.37
N LEU A 21 3.98 -5.81 -12.48
CA LEU A 21 4.37 -7.23 -12.47
C LEU A 21 5.74 -7.45 -11.86
N PHE A 22 6.71 -6.55 -12.08
CA PHE A 22 8.02 -6.63 -11.43
C PHE A 22 7.90 -6.73 -9.91
N TYR A 23 7.12 -5.84 -9.29
CA TYR A 23 6.95 -5.88 -7.83
C TYR A 23 6.14 -7.08 -7.37
N ILE A 24 5.08 -7.48 -8.09
CA ILE A 24 4.31 -8.68 -7.76
C ILE A 24 5.22 -9.92 -7.79
N ARG A 25 5.96 -10.12 -8.88
CA ARG A 25 6.87 -11.27 -9.06
C ARG A 25 7.94 -11.34 -8.00
N LYS A 26 8.50 -10.18 -7.62
CA LYS A 26 9.55 -10.09 -6.61
C LYS A 26 9.13 -10.65 -5.25
N TYR A 27 7.86 -10.48 -4.85
CA TYR A 27 7.39 -10.83 -3.51
C TYR A 27 6.41 -12.02 -3.47
N TYR A 28 5.67 -12.28 -4.54
CA TYR A 28 4.60 -13.28 -4.58
C TYR A 28 4.71 -14.25 -5.77
N GLY A 29 5.69 -14.10 -6.66
CA GLY A 29 5.85 -14.92 -7.85
C GLY A 29 4.87 -14.58 -8.98
N GLU A 30 4.73 -15.48 -9.95
CA GLU A 30 3.85 -15.28 -11.12
C GLU A 30 2.38 -15.45 -10.74
N PRO A 31 1.51 -14.47 -11.04
CA PRO A 31 0.07 -14.65 -10.89
C PRO A 31 -0.45 -15.77 -11.80
N LYS A 32 -1.16 -16.74 -11.23
CA LYS A 32 -1.70 -17.90 -11.98
C LYS A 32 -2.77 -17.55 -13.02
N ASP A 33 -3.47 -16.43 -12.81
CA ASP A 33 -4.55 -15.95 -13.66
C ASP A 33 -4.77 -14.44 -13.45
N PHE A 34 -5.70 -13.84 -14.20
CA PHE A 34 -5.98 -12.41 -14.12
C PHE A 34 -6.59 -11.99 -12.76
N ALA A 35 -7.42 -12.82 -12.15
CA ALA A 35 -8.01 -12.51 -10.84
C ALA A 35 -6.94 -12.49 -9.74
N ALA A 36 -6.00 -13.44 -9.80
CA ALA A 36 -4.81 -13.46 -8.95
C ALA A 36 -3.92 -12.25 -9.20
N PHE A 37 -3.74 -11.81 -10.45
CA PHE A 37 -3.01 -10.58 -10.77
C PHE A 37 -3.65 -9.35 -10.10
N VAL A 38 -4.97 -9.18 -10.22
CA VAL A 38 -5.69 -8.06 -9.58
C VAL A 38 -5.56 -8.14 -8.06
N TYR A 39 -5.76 -9.31 -7.45
CA TYR A 39 -5.63 -9.51 -6.01
C TYR A 39 -4.21 -9.19 -5.51
N LEU A 40 -3.19 -9.82 -6.11
CA LEU A 40 -1.80 -9.65 -5.72
C LEU A 40 -1.30 -8.21 -5.96
N SER A 41 -1.83 -7.51 -6.97
CA SER A 41 -1.52 -6.09 -7.17
C SER A 41 -1.91 -5.24 -5.95
N GLN A 42 -3.07 -5.52 -5.35
CA GLN A 42 -3.54 -4.80 -4.16
C GLN A 42 -2.79 -5.23 -2.90
N VAL A 43 -2.49 -6.53 -2.74
CA VAL A 43 -1.69 -7.03 -1.60
C VAL A 43 -0.30 -6.40 -1.62
N MET A 44 0.37 -6.40 -2.77
CA MET A 44 1.69 -5.79 -2.97
C MET A 44 1.68 -4.30 -2.61
N GLN A 45 0.70 -3.54 -3.11
CA GLN A 45 0.54 -2.12 -2.76
C GLN A 45 0.35 -1.94 -1.25
N THR A 46 -0.50 -2.79 -0.65
CA THR A 46 -0.89 -2.69 0.76
C THR A 46 0.29 -2.91 1.69
N GLU A 47 1.03 -4.01 1.53
CA GLU A 47 2.17 -4.33 2.40
C GLU A 47 3.29 -3.30 2.25
N GLY A 48 3.52 -2.79 1.03
CA GLY A 48 4.51 -1.75 0.79
C GLY A 48 4.19 -0.42 1.49
N ILE A 49 2.94 0.06 1.38
CA ILE A 49 2.52 1.31 2.00
C ILE A 49 2.40 1.17 3.52
N GLU A 50 1.91 0.03 4.03
CA GLU A 50 1.85 -0.23 5.47
C GLU A 50 3.24 -0.16 6.09
N LEU A 51 4.23 -0.84 5.51
CA LEU A 51 5.62 -0.79 6.01
C LEU A 51 6.16 0.65 6.07
N ALA A 52 5.92 1.45 5.03
CA ALA A 52 6.39 2.83 4.98
C ALA A 52 5.65 3.72 6.00
N ALA A 53 4.33 3.61 6.08
CA ALA A 53 3.50 4.40 6.99
C ALA A 53 3.80 4.08 8.46
N GLU A 54 3.91 2.79 8.79
CA GLU A 54 4.27 2.34 10.13
C GLU A 54 5.67 2.79 10.52
N HIS A 55 6.65 2.72 9.60
CA HIS A 55 8.00 3.23 9.84
C HIS A 55 8.00 4.74 10.13
N LEU A 56 7.29 5.53 9.32
CA LEU A 56 7.19 6.98 9.54
C LEU A 56 6.60 7.28 10.92
N ARG A 57 5.51 6.60 11.30
CA ARG A 57 4.89 6.79 12.64
C ARG A 57 5.81 6.37 13.78
N ALA A 58 6.50 5.24 13.66
CA ALA A 58 7.43 4.75 14.67
C ALA A 58 8.69 5.62 14.81
N SER A 59 9.01 6.44 13.81
CA SER A 59 10.19 7.33 13.83
C SER A 59 9.93 8.70 14.45
N ARG A 60 8.72 9.00 14.92
CA ARG A 60 8.43 10.25 15.65
C ARG A 60 9.43 10.43 16.81
N PRO A 61 10.03 11.63 17.01
CA PRO A 61 9.72 12.92 16.38
C PRO A 61 10.46 13.23 15.07
N GLN A 62 11.25 12.30 14.52
CA GLN A 62 12.00 12.54 13.28
C GLN A 62 11.08 12.75 12.07
N ALA A 63 10.03 11.93 11.94
CA ALA A 63 8.96 12.13 10.97
C ALA A 63 7.67 12.49 11.70
N MET A 64 6.95 13.48 11.16
CA MET A 64 5.73 14.04 11.77
C MET A 64 4.50 13.98 10.85
N GLY A 65 4.61 13.34 9.69
CA GLY A 65 3.51 13.23 8.74
C GLY A 65 3.69 12.09 7.76
N SER A 66 2.57 11.53 7.31
CA SER A 66 2.53 10.50 6.28
C SER A 66 1.30 10.69 5.40
N LEU A 67 1.52 11.04 4.15
CA LEU A 67 0.50 11.18 3.12
C LEU A 67 0.87 10.25 1.97
N TYR A 68 0.22 9.09 1.89
CA TYR A 68 0.46 8.16 0.79
C TYR A 68 -0.18 8.69 -0.50
N TRP A 69 0.49 8.48 -1.62
CA TRP A 69 -0.08 8.73 -2.94
C TRP A 69 -0.78 7.45 -3.41
N GLN A 70 -2.08 7.42 -3.70
CA GLN A 70 -3.09 8.49 -3.61
C GLN A 70 -4.38 7.95 -2.96
N LEU A 71 -5.35 8.82 -2.63
CA LEU A 71 -6.60 8.40 -2.01
C LEU A 71 -7.58 7.78 -3.02
N ASN A 72 -7.96 8.54 -4.05
CA ASN A 72 -9.08 8.21 -4.94
C ASN A 72 -8.67 8.16 -6.42
N ASP A 73 -9.62 7.78 -7.27
CA ASP A 73 -9.49 7.82 -8.72
C ASP A 73 -10.45 8.80 -9.38
N VAL A 74 -10.03 9.33 -10.54
CA VAL A 74 -10.86 10.17 -11.42
C VAL A 74 -11.60 9.36 -12.49
N TRP A 75 -11.20 8.10 -12.70
CA TRP A 75 -11.77 7.18 -13.70
C TRP A 75 -11.47 5.71 -13.36
N PRO A 76 -12.17 4.72 -13.94
CA PRO A 76 -11.85 3.30 -13.72
C PRO A 76 -10.50 2.95 -14.37
N GLY A 77 -9.51 2.47 -13.60
CA GLY A 77 -8.23 2.06 -14.17
C GLY A 77 -7.18 1.69 -13.13
N ALA A 78 -5.96 1.42 -13.60
CA ALA A 78 -4.83 1.17 -12.73
C ALA A 78 -4.27 2.51 -12.20
N SER A 79 -4.11 2.60 -10.88
CA SER A 79 -3.60 3.78 -10.19
C SER A 79 -3.05 3.40 -8.80
N TRP A 80 -2.54 4.39 -8.07
CA TRP A 80 -2.09 4.25 -6.69
C TRP A 80 -3.20 4.47 -5.66
N SER A 81 -4.47 4.57 -6.08
CA SER A 81 -5.57 4.86 -5.15
C SER A 81 -5.75 3.75 -4.13
N SER A 82 -6.21 4.09 -2.93
CA SER A 82 -6.74 3.13 -1.95
C SER A 82 -8.25 2.93 -2.11
N ILE A 83 -8.95 3.88 -2.73
CA ILE A 83 -10.37 3.85 -3.06
C ILE A 83 -10.52 4.01 -4.58
N ASP A 84 -11.18 3.07 -5.25
CA ASP A 84 -11.38 3.15 -6.70
C ASP A 84 -12.44 4.19 -7.11
N TYR A 85 -12.59 4.40 -8.41
CA TYR A 85 -13.53 5.38 -8.98
C TYR A 85 -14.99 5.18 -8.53
N PHE A 86 -15.41 3.94 -8.28
CA PHE A 86 -16.77 3.62 -7.84
C PHE A 86 -16.92 3.69 -6.31
N GLY A 87 -15.92 4.23 -5.60
CA GLY A 87 -15.92 4.32 -4.14
C GLY A 87 -15.60 3.00 -3.43
N ARG A 88 -15.13 1.98 -4.16
CA ARG A 88 -14.85 0.67 -3.57
C ARG A 88 -13.49 0.70 -2.89
N TRP A 89 -13.46 0.25 -1.64
CA TRP A 89 -12.21 0.13 -0.90
C TRP A 89 -11.34 -0.99 -1.48
N LYS A 90 -10.11 -0.66 -1.86
CA LYS A 90 -9.06 -1.65 -2.12
C LYS A 90 -8.50 -2.16 -0.79
N ALA A 91 -7.72 -3.24 -0.84
CA ALA A 91 -7.04 -3.79 0.34
C ALA A 91 -6.28 -2.71 1.14
N LEU A 92 -5.64 -1.77 0.44
CA LEU A 92 -4.90 -0.67 1.05
C LEU A 92 -5.77 0.17 1.98
N GLN A 93 -7.03 0.48 1.64
CA GLN A 93 -7.86 1.34 2.48
C GLN A 93 -8.25 0.66 3.80
N TYR A 94 -8.50 -0.65 3.76
CA TYR A 94 -8.73 -1.44 4.98
C TYR A 94 -7.48 -1.45 5.88
N HIS A 95 -6.29 -1.54 5.29
CA HIS A 95 -5.03 -1.50 6.04
C HIS A 95 -4.69 -0.09 6.52
N ALA A 96 -5.02 0.96 5.77
CA ALA A 96 -4.82 2.34 6.20
C ALA A 96 -5.54 2.64 7.50
N LYS A 97 -6.76 2.11 7.67
CA LYS A 97 -7.48 2.18 8.95
C LYS A 97 -6.71 1.52 10.10
N ARG A 98 -5.92 0.48 9.84
CA ARG A 98 -5.13 -0.26 10.84
C ARG A 98 -3.80 0.42 11.14
N PHE A 99 -3.01 0.75 10.11
CA PHE A 99 -1.69 1.35 10.29
C PHE A 99 -1.74 2.83 10.69
N TYR A 100 -2.89 3.51 10.53
CA TYR A 100 -3.18 4.81 11.11
C TYR A 100 -4.08 4.77 12.36
N ALA A 101 -4.27 3.60 12.97
CA ALA A 101 -4.98 3.51 14.24
C ALA A 101 -4.25 4.36 15.32
N PRO A 102 -4.96 5.13 16.16
CA PRO A 102 -4.34 6.03 17.16
C PRO A 102 -3.40 5.34 18.14
N LEU A 103 -3.59 4.04 18.38
CA LEU A 103 -2.69 3.19 19.16
C LEU A 103 -2.34 1.95 18.33
N ARG A 104 -1.05 1.68 18.13
CA ARG A 104 -0.58 0.62 17.24
C ARG A 104 0.74 0.02 17.72
N VAL A 105 0.83 -1.31 17.70
CA VAL A 105 2.10 -2.03 17.76
C VAL A 105 2.65 -2.14 16.33
N VAL A 106 3.88 -1.69 16.14
CA VAL A 106 4.55 -1.60 14.84
C VAL A 106 5.78 -2.52 14.84
N PRO A 107 5.73 -3.69 14.18
CA PRO A 107 6.90 -4.55 13.99
C PRO A 107 7.63 -4.21 12.68
N ILE A 108 8.90 -3.78 12.78
CA ILE A 108 9.73 -3.48 11.60
C ILE A 108 10.90 -4.44 11.53
N ARG A 109 10.97 -5.23 10.45
CA ARG A 109 12.06 -6.17 10.20
C ARG A 109 13.13 -5.54 9.28
N ARG A 110 14.37 -5.45 9.77
CA ARG A 110 15.54 -4.95 9.01
C ARG A 110 16.78 -5.76 9.35
N GLY A 111 17.52 -6.24 8.34
CA GLY A 111 18.77 -6.98 8.55
C GLY A 111 18.61 -8.24 9.42
N GLY A 112 17.51 -8.97 9.25
CA GLY A 112 17.23 -10.18 10.04
C GLY A 112 16.73 -9.93 11.46
N ARG A 113 16.67 -8.68 11.93
CA ARG A 113 16.17 -8.30 13.26
C ARG A 113 14.82 -7.62 13.15
N THR A 114 13.90 -7.92 14.07
CA THR A 114 12.59 -7.24 14.16
C THR A 114 12.59 -6.33 15.38
N GLY A 115 12.53 -5.01 15.15
CA GLY A 115 12.22 -4.05 16.20
C GLY A 115 10.71 -3.94 16.37
N VAL A 116 10.23 -3.82 17.61
CA VAL A 116 8.82 -3.65 17.92
C VAL A 116 8.63 -2.32 18.63
N PHE A 117 7.75 -1.47 18.10
CA PHE A 117 7.49 -0.13 18.58
C PHE A 117 6.02 0.00 19.00
N LEU A 118 5.77 0.80 20.03
CA LEU A 118 4.43 1.18 20.43
C LEU A 118 4.20 2.64 20.04
N VAL A 119 3.28 2.86 19.10
CA VAL A 119 2.91 4.19 18.63
C VAL A 119 1.59 4.59 19.27
N SER A 120 1.56 5.75 19.93
CA SER A 120 0.37 6.35 20.50
C SER A 120 0.25 7.80 20.06
N ASP A 121 -0.88 8.15 19.46
CA ASP A 121 -1.28 9.53 19.16
C ASP A 121 -2.15 10.13 20.27
N ARG A 122 -2.35 9.41 21.39
CA ARG A 122 -3.09 9.94 22.55
C ARG A 122 -2.36 11.14 23.16
N THR A 123 -3.14 12.05 23.72
CA THR A 123 -2.64 13.20 24.49
C THR A 123 -2.43 12.88 25.97
N THR A 124 -2.64 11.64 26.38
CA THR A 124 -2.44 11.11 27.73
C THR A 124 -1.51 9.88 27.70
N PRO A 125 -0.85 9.53 28.81
CA PRO A 125 -0.12 8.28 28.94
C PRO A 125 -0.97 7.04 28.61
N LEU A 126 -0.30 5.96 28.23
CA LEU A 126 -0.92 4.64 28.08
C LEU A 126 -0.69 3.85 29.37
N ASP A 127 -1.78 3.35 29.96
CA ASP A 127 -1.75 2.48 31.14
C ASP A 127 -1.34 1.03 30.79
#